data_AF-A0A8J7YPV4-F1
#
_entry.id   AF-A0A8J7YPV4-F1
#
_cell.length_a   1.000
_cell.length_b   1.000
_cell.length_c   1.000
_cell.angle_alpha   90.00
_cell.angle_beta   90.00
_cell.angle_gamma   90.00
#
_symmetry.space_group_name_H-M   'P 1'
#
loop_
_entity.id
_entity.type
_entity.pdbx_description
1 polymer ?
#
loop_
_entity_poly.entity_id
_entity_poly.type
_entity_poly.pdbx_seq_one_letter_code
_entity_poly.pdbx_strand_id
1 'polypeptide(L)'
;SMLDRAAFVDVFRDTDASLSERLKAKGGYQREVALRLKYRRLFKSSLQLNLERMSPDERKRITVLSAGNRLARMEDELSALAGGEPGSVIIDIAPRDFLARRRRKGKTEVPILDDDGKVRKLTSLSPIARAVQMHPPQSWGLMVACDPAIRPQISRMAYDAIFG
;
A
#
# COMPACT_ATOMS: atom_id res chain seq x y z
N SER A 1 -31.54 1.19 -10.96
CA SER A 1 -32.80 0.84 -10.25
C SER A 1 -32.90 1.71 -8.99
N MET A 2 -34.07 1.76 -8.32
CA MET A 2 -34.27 2.56 -7.10
C MET A 2 -33.27 2.22 -5.96
N LEU A 3 -32.68 1.02 -5.99
CA LEU A 3 -31.60 0.57 -5.09
C LEU A 3 -30.28 1.34 -5.27
N ASP A 4 -30.05 1.95 -6.43
CA ASP A 4 -28.81 2.67 -6.75
C ASP A 4 -28.81 4.08 -6.11
N ARG A 5 -29.98 4.74 -6.06
CA ARG A 5 -30.11 6.08 -5.46
C ARG A 5 -29.97 6.09 -3.94
N ALA A 6 -30.52 5.09 -3.25
CA ALA A 6 -30.42 5.01 -1.79
C ALA A 6 -28.98 4.75 -1.34
N ALA A 7 -28.30 3.77 -1.95
CA ALA A 7 -26.89 3.50 -1.71
C ALA A 7 -26.00 4.71 -2.03
N PHE A 8 -26.33 5.45 -3.10
CA PHE A 8 -25.63 6.68 -3.45
C PHE A 8 -25.79 7.75 -2.37
N VAL A 9 -27.01 8.03 -1.89
CA VAL A 9 -27.24 9.02 -0.82
C VAL A 9 -26.53 8.64 0.49
N ASP A 10 -26.48 7.35 0.82
CA ASP A 10 -25.75 6.87 2.01
C ASP A 10 -24.25 7.12 1.91
N VAL A 11 -23.64 6.95 0.72
CA VAL A 11 -22.22 7.27 0.50
C VAL A 11 -21.94 8.77 0.67
N PHE A 12 -22.82 9.66 0.20
CA PHE A 12 -22.64 11.12 0.40
C PHE A 12 -22.83 11.58 1.84
N ARG A 13 -23.56 10.81 2.66
CA ARG A 13 -23.71 11.08 4.09
C ARG A 13 -22.56 10.53 4.92
N ASP A 14 -21.77 9.62 4.35
CA ASP A 14 -20.67 9.01 5.08
C ASP A 14 -19.44 9.92 5.07
N THR A 15 -19.10 10.42 6.25
CA THR A 15 -17.96 11.30 6.49
C THR A 15 -16.84 10.54 7.22
N ASP A 16 -15.63 11.12 7.22
CA ASP A 16 -14.51 10.57 8.01
C ASP A 16 -14.84 10.50 9.51
N ALA A 17 -15.67 11.43 10.00
CA ALA A 17 -16.15 11.42 11.38
C ALA A 17 -17.06 10.23 11.66
N SER A 18 -18.06 9.97 10.79
CA SER A 18 -18.96 8.82 10.95
C SER A 18 -18.23 7.49 10.79
N LEU A 19 -17.27 7.37 9.88
CA LEU A 19 -16.40 6.20 9.78
C LEU A 19 -15.60 5.99 11.08
N SER A 20 -14.99 7.05 11.61
CA SER A 20 -14.21 6.99 12.84
C SER A 20 -15.05 6.58 14.05
N GLU A 21 -16.30 7.04 14.14
CA GLU A 21 -17.23 6.64 15.19
C GLU A 21 -17.65 5.17 15.06
N ARG A 22 -17.98 4.71 13.84
CA ARG A 22 -18.30 3.30 13.60
C ARG A 22 -17.15 2.37 13.96
N LEU A 23 -15.91 2.73 13.61
CA LEU A 23 -14.73 1.94 13.98
C LEU A 23 -14.55 1.87 15.50
N LYS A 24 -14.75 2.98 16.22
CA LYS A 24 -14.70 3.00 17.69
C LYS A 24 -15.81 2.15 18.32
N ALA A 25 -17.02 2.19 17.75
CA ALA A 25 -18.18 1.46 18.25
C ALA A 25 -18.06 -0.06 18.07
N LYS A 26 -17.39 -0.53 17.02
CA LYS A 26 -17.13 -1.97 16.81
C LYS A 26 -16.25 -2.61 17.89
N GLY A 27 -15.46 -1.82 18.63
CA GLY A 27 -14.55 -2.33 19.65
C GLY A 27 -13.35 -3.07 19.07
N GLY A 28 -12.63 -3.80 19.94
CA GLY A 28 -11.48 -4.64 19.55
C GLY A 28 -10.44 -3.92 18.68
N TYR A 29 -9.95 -4.64 17.67
CA TYR A 29 -8.94 -4.17 16.73
C TYR A 29 -9.40 -2.94 15.92
N GLN A 30 -10.67 -2.86 15.51
CA GLN A 30 -11.17 -1.72 14.74
C GLN A 30 -11.13 -0.42 15.55
N ARG A 31 -11.49 -0.49 16.83
CA ARG A 31 -11.36 0.66 17.75
C ARG A 31 -9.90 1.02 17.94
N GLU A 32 -9.03 0.04 18.10
CA GLU A 32 -7.59 0.27 18.26
C GLU A 32 -7.00 1.00 17.06
N VAL A 33 -7.28 0.56 15.83
CA VAL A 33 -6.86 1.23 14.59
C VAL A 33 -7.34 2.69 14.56
N ALA A 34 -8.61 2.95 14.88
CA ALA A 34 -9.13 4.31 14.93
C ALA A 34 -8.42 5.19 15.98
N LEU A 35 -8.07 4.63 17.14
CA LEU A 35 -7.32 5.33 18.18
C LEU A 35 -5.85 5.56 17.78
N ARG A 36 -5.22 4.60 17.09
CA ARG A 36 -3.87 4.75 16.53
C ARG A 36 -3.80 5.92 15.55
N LEU A 37 -4.80 6.07 14.68
CA LEU A 37 -4.91 7.21 13.77
C LEU A 37 -5.12 8.52 14.55
N LYS A 38 -6.09 8.55 15.47
CA LYS A 38 -6.41 9.75 16.28
C LYS A 38 -5.22 10.28 17.08
N TYR A 39 -4.47 9.37 17.70
CA TYR A 39 -3.32 9.72 18.56
C TYR A 39 -1.97 9.57 17.85
N ARG A 40 -1.97 9.39 16.53
CA ARG A 40 -0.76 9.25 15.70
C ARG A 40 0.22 8.17 16.19
N ARG A 41 -0.30 7.09 16.79
CA ARG A 41 0.45 5.91 17.24
C ARG A 41 0.56 4.90 16.09
N LEU A 42 1.23 5.32 15.01
CA LEU A 42 1.32 4.55 13.77
C LEU A 42 2.34 3.40 13.88
N PHE A 43 2.07 2.33 13.14
CA PHE A 43 3.04 1.27 12.90
C PHE A 43 4.32 1.81 12.27
N LYS A 44 5.41 1.08 12.47
CA LYS A 44 6.75 1.41 11.97
C LYS A 44 7.21 0.33 11.00
N SER A 45 7.75 0.77 9.87
CA SER A 45 8.33 -0.14 8.88
C SER A 45 9.52 -0.90 9.50
N SER A 46 9.51 -2.22 9.35
CA SER A 46 10.59 -3.14 9.74
C SER A 46 11.31 -3.71 8.52
N LEU A 47 10.59 -3.96 7.42
CA LEU A 47 11.14 -4.42 6.14
C LEU A 47 10.46 -3.66 5.00
N GLN A 48 11.24 -3.24 4.01
CA GLN A 48 10.72 -2.65 2.78
C GLN A 48 11.53 -3.14 1.59
N LEU A 49 10.86 -3.77 0.62
CA LEU A 49 11.47 -4.20 -0.63
C LEU A 49 11.08 -3.25 -1.76
N ASN A 50 12.08 -2.69 -2.44
CA ASN A 50 11.86 -1.77 -3.55
C ASN A 50 11.59 -2.53 -4.86
N LEU A 51 10.54 -2.14 -5.60
CA LEU A 51 10.14 -2.77 -6.88
C LEU A 51 11.27 -2.84 -7.91
N GLU A 52 12.23 -1.92 -7.86
CA GLU A 52 13.38 -1.87 -8.75
C GLU A 52 14.43 -2.92 -8.39
N ARG A 53 14.58 -3.22 -7.10
CA ARG A 53 15.60 -4.12 -6.55
C ARG A 53 15.12 -5.56 -6.36
N MET A 54 13.82 -5.81 -6.46
CA MET A 54 13.25 -7.14 -6.27
C MET A 54 13.65 -8.12 -7.37
N SER A 55 14.14 -9.28 -6.95
CA SER A 55 14.44 -10.46 -7.77
C SER A 55 13.16 -11.07 -8.37
N PRO A 56 13.29 -11.87 -9.45
CA PRO A 56 12.15 -12.61 -10.00
C PRO A 56 11.48 -13.55 -8.97
N ASP A 57 12.26 -14.17 -8.10
CA ASP A 57 11.76 -15.12 -7.10
C ASP A 57 10.99 -14.42 -5.98
N GLU A 58 11.48 -13.27 -5.50
CA GLU A 58 10.77 -12.43 -4.52
C GLU A 58 9.40 -11.99 -5.06
N ARG A 59 9.34 -11.57 -6.34
CA ARG A 59 8.07 -11.19 -6.99
C ARG A 59 7.09 -12.35 -7.06
N LYS A 60 7.58 -13.54 -7.43
CA LYS A 60 6.77 -14.76 -7.51
C LYS A 60 6.23 -15.12 -6.12
N ARG A 61 7.09 -15.07 -5.10
CA ARG A 61 6.72 -15.37 -3.70
C ARG A 61 5.69 -14.39 -3.16
N ILE A 62 5.84 -13.09 -3.41
CA ILE A 62 4.86 -12.05 -3.02
C ILE A 62 3.53 -12.25 -3.75
N THR A 63 3.56 -12.58 -5.04
CA THR A 63 2.33 -12.86 -5.80
C THR A 63 1.56 -14.02 -5.19
N VAL A 64 2.27 -15.07 -4.76
CA VAL A 64 1.69 -16.21 -4.05
C VAL A 64 1.19 -15.82 -2.65
N LEU A 65 1.95 -15.01 -1.92
CA LEU A 65 1.57 -14.52 -0.58
C LEU A 65 0.28 -13.69 -0.64
N SER A 66 0.10 -12.87 -1.68
CA SER A 66 -1.11 -12.05 -1.90
C SER A 66 -2.38 -12.85 -2.25
N ALA A 67 -2.28 -14.18 -2.40
CA ALA A 67 -3.41 -15.01 -2.78
C ALA A 67 -4.11 -15.64 -1.56
N GLY A 68 -5.44 -15.48 -1.50
CA GLY A 68 -6.27 -16.09 -0.45
C GLY A 68 -5.97 -15.51 0.93
N ASN A 69 -5.88 -16.38 1.94
CA ASN A 69 -5.65 -16.01 3.34
C ASN A 69 -4.18 -16.08 3.79
N ARG A 70 -3.25 -16.30 2.85
CA ARG A 70 -1.82 -16.49 3.17
C ARG A 70 -1.19 -15.24 3.79
N LEU A 71 -1.61 -14.06 3.34
CA LEU A 71 -1.15 -12.78 3.88
C LEU A 71 -1.52 -12.63 5.35
N ALA A 72 -2.80 -12.80 5.68
CA ALA A 72 -3.29 -12.71 7.06
C ALA A 72 -2.62 -13.73 7.98
N ARG A 73 -2.43 -14.97 7.50
CA ARG A 73 -1.70 -16.00 8.26
C ARG A 73 -0.25 -15.59 8.54
N MET A 74 0.43 -15.02 7.54
CA MET A 74 1.81 -14.55 7.71
C MET A 74 1.89 -13.35 8.68
N GLU A 75 0.92 -12.44 8.66
CA GLU A 75 0.81 -11.35 9.64
C GLU A 75 0.65 -11.89 11.07
N ASP A 76 -0.23 -12.88 11.26
CA ASP A 76 -0.45 -13.53 12.55
C ASP A 76 0.78 -14.32 13.02
N GLU A 77 1.42 -15.08 12.13
CA GLU A 77 2.64 -15.83 12.40
C GLU A 77 3.79 -14.90 12.83
N LEU A 78 4.02 -13.80 12.11
CA LEU A 78 5.02 -12.81 12.46
C LEU A 78 4.72 -12.12 13.80
N SER A 79 3.44 -11.81 14.05
CA SER A 79 3.01 -11.23 15.32
C SER A 79 3.32 -12.19 16.47
N ALA A 80 2.95 -13.47 16.34
CA ALA A 80 3.18 -14.50 17.35
C ALA A 80 4.68 -14.76 17.59
N LEU A 81 5.49 -14.88 16.53
CA LEU A 81 6.93 -15.10 16.63
C LEU A 81 7.67 -13.95 17.33
N ALA A 82 7.15 -12.72 17.23
CA ALA A 82 7.70 -11.56 17.91
C ALA A 82 7.11 -11.33 19.32
N GLY A 83 6.18 -12.17 19.78
CA GLY A 83 5.48 -11.99 21.06
C GLY A 83 4.52 -10.79 21.07
N GLY A 84 4.02 -10.40 19.91
CA GLY A 84 2.98 -9.38 19.75
C GLY A 84 1.58 -9.99 19.68
N GLU A 85 0.58 -9.14 19.89
CA GLU A 85 -0.83 -9.52 19.71
C GLU A 85 -1.21 -9.64 18.23
N PRO A 86 -2.27 -10.40 17.88
CA PRO A 86 -2.80 -10.42 16.51
C PRO A 86 -3.10 -9.00 15.99
N GLY A 87 -2.67 -8.72 14.77
CA GLY A 87 -2.79 -7.39 14.16
C GLY A 87 -1.70 -6.39 14.58
N SER A 88 -0.68 -6.80 15.35
CA SER A 88 0.50 -5.96 15.64
C SER A 88 1.49 -5.86 14.48
N VAL A 89 1.30 -6.67 13.42
CA VAL A 89 2.05 -6.66 12.17
C VAL A 89 1.08 -6.51 10.99
N ILE A 90 1.45 -5.69 10.01
CA ILE A 90 0.77 -5.52 8.72
C ILE A 90 1.77 -5.74 7.60
N ILE A 91 1.40 -6.53 6.61
CA ILE A 91 2.13 -6.71 5.37
C ILE A 91 1.34 -6.04 4.25
N ASP A 92 1.89 -4.94 3.74
CA ASP A 92 1.34 -4.21 2.60
C ASP A 92 2.06 -4.64 1.32
N ILE A 93 1.29 -5.01 0.29
CA ILE A 93 1.80 -5.50 -0.99
C ILE A 93 1.32 -4.57 -2.10
N ALA A 94 2.24 -4.13 -2.94
CA ALA A 94 1.90 -3.27 -4.06
C ALA A 94 0.93 -3.97 -5.03
N PRO A 95 0.03 -3.23 -5.68
CA PRO A 95 -0.93 -3.82 -6.61
C PRO A 95 -0.22 -4.60 -7.74
N ARG A 96 -0.88 -5.64 -8.26
CA ARG A 96 -0.31 -6.56 -9.28
C ARG A 96 0.27 -5.83 -10.50
N ASP A 97 -0.34 -4.74 -10.94
CA ASP A 97 0.16 -3.91 -12.04
C ASP A 97 1.59 -3.38 -11.78
N PHE A 98 1.86 -2.96 -10.55
CA PHE A 98 3.16 -2.43 -10.12
C PHE A 98 4.19 -3.55 -10.03
N LEU A 99 3.82 -4.70 -9.44
CA LEU A 99 4.69 -5.89 -9.35
C LEU A 99 5.09 -6.41 -10.74
N ALA A 100 4.16 -6.36 -11.70
CA ALA A 100 4.39 -6.75 -13.10
C ALA A 100 5.19 -5.71 -13.91
N ARG A 101 5.65 -4.61 -13.29
CA ARG A 101 6.33 -3.48 -13.95
C ARG A 101 5.58 -2.99 -15.20
N ARG A 102 4.25 -3.14 -15.22
CA ARG A 102 3.47 -2.64 -16.35
C ARG A 102 3.53 -1.12 -16.29
N ARG A 103 4.33 -0.53 -17.17
CA ARG A 103 4.32 0.92 -17.42
C ARG A 103 2.90 1.29 -17.78
N ARG A 104 2.23 2.01 -16.89
CA ARG A 104 1.07 2.79 -17.30
C ARG A 104 1.61 3.84 -18.26
N LYS A 105 1.47 3.61 -19.57
CA LYS A 105 1.51 4.73 -20.54
C LYS A 105 0.45 5.70 -20.04
N GLY A 106 0.88 6.76 -19.38
CA GLY A 106 -0.04 7.60 -18.61
C GLY A 106 -1.09 8.21 -19.52
N LYS A 107 -2.32 8.27 -19.03
CA LYS A 107 -3.36 9.23 -19.47
C LYS A 107 -2.97 10.70 -19.16
N THR A 108 -1.68 10.96 -18.95
CA THR A 108 -1.09 12.16 -18.32
C THR A 108 -0.01 12.78 -19.22
N GLU A 109 0.04 12.38 -20.48
CA GLU A 109 0.85 13.12 -21.47
C GLU A 109 0.10 14.39 -21.82
N VAL A 110 0.70 15.54 -21.49
CA VAL A 110 0.17 16.85 -21.87
C VAL A 110 0.74 17.20 -23.25
N PRO A 111 -0.11 17.36 -24.28
CA PRO A 111 0.33 17.88 -25.57
C PRO A 111 0.64 19.37 -25.45
N ILE A 112 1.76 19.79 -26.03
CA ILE A 112 2.23 21.17 -26.11
C ILE A 112 2.28 21.55 -27.58
N LEU A 113 1.59 22.61 -27.97
CA LEU A 113 1.74 23.23 -29.28
C LEU A 113 2.97 24.14 -29.21
N ASP A 114 3.98 23.87 -30.04
CA ASP A 114 5.12 24.77 -30.19
C ASP A 114 4.83 25.92 -31.16
N ASP A 115 5.72 26.91 -31.19
CA ASP A 115 5.59 28.09 -32.04
C ASP A 115 5.64 27.75 -33.56
N ASP A 116 6.16 26.57 -33.91
CA ASP A 116 6.16 26.02 -35.28
C ASP A 116 4.83 25.32 -35.64
N GLY A 117 3.85 25.32 -34.74
CA GLY A 117 2.56 24.67 -34.93
C GLY A 117 2.59 23.14 -34.76
N LYS A 118 3.69 22.57 -34.23
CA LYS A 118 3.83 21.14 -34.00
C LYS A 118 3.41 20.78 -32.58
N VAL A 119 2.65 19.68 -32.47
CA VAL A 119 2.26 19.14 -31.17
C VAL A 119 3.32 18.16 -30.67
N ARG A 120 3.94 18.48 -29.54
CA ARG A 120 4.94 17.67 -28.85
C ARG A 120 4.48 17.31 -27.45
N LYS A 121 5.07 16.25 -26.88
CA LYS A 121 4.78 15.84 -25.50
C LYS A 121 5.58 16.68 -24.52
N LEU A 122 5.00 17.06 -23.39
CA LEU A 122 5.73 17.75 -22.32
C LEU A 122 7.00 16.98 -21.87
N THR A 123 6.94 15.65 -21.81
CA THR A 123 8.06 14.77 -21.46
C THR A 123 9.18 14.73 -22.50
N SER A 124 8.91 15.19 -23.72
CA SER A 124 9.92 15.40 -24.76
C SER A 124 10.66 16.73 -24.62
N LEU A 125 10.02 17.73 -24.02
CA LEU A 125 10.51 19.11 -23.89
C LEU A 125 11.13 19.40 -22.51
N SER A 126 10.68 18.72 -21.44
CA SER A 126 11.13 18.96 -20.07
C SER A 126 11.77 17.71 -19.46
N PRO A 127 13.07 17.77 -19.09
CA PRO A 127 13.75 16.72 -18.32
C PRO A 127 13.07 16.45 -16.97
N ILE A 128 12.52 17.49 -16.32
CA ILE A 128 11.80 17.37 -15.05
C ILE A 128 10.50 16.57 -15.26
N ALA A 129 9.72 16.90 -16.29
CA ALA A 129 8.50 16.16 -16.60
C ALA A 129 8.79 14.68 -16.91
N ARG A 130 9.91 14.41 -17.60
CA ARG A 130 10.38 13.04 -17.85
C ARG A 130 10.75 12.32 -16.56
N ALA A 131 11.49 12.97 -15.66
CA ALA A 131 11.88 12.38 -14.38
C ALA A 131 10.65 12.01 -13.52
N VAL A 132 9.69 12.93 -13.40
CA VAL A 132 8.43 12.71 -12.65
C VAL A 132 7.65 11.52 -13.22
N GLN A 133 7.55 11.39 -14.54
CA GLN A 133 6.84 10.26 -15.16
C GLN A 133 7.54 8.92 -14.92
N MET A 134 8.87 8.92 -14.82
CA MET A 134 9.63 7.68 -14.59
C MET A 134 9.49 7.17 -13.15
N HIS A 135 9.14 8.04 -12.20
CA HIS A 135 9.04 7.68 -10.78
C HIS A 135 7.62 7.19 -10.48
N PRO A 136 7.43 5.89 -10.17
CA PRO A 136 6.11 5.41 -9.80
C PRO A 136 5.66 6.05 -8.48
N PRO A 137 4.35 6.32 -8.29
CA PRO A 137 3.83 6.87 -7.04
C PRO A 137 4.03 5.94 -5.83
N GLN A 138 4.28 4.66 -6.08
CA GLN A 138 4.68 3.68 -5.08
C GLN A 138 6.02 3.06 -5.49
N SER A 139 7.02 3.15 -4.61
CA SER A 139 8.39 2.67 -4.85
C SER A 139 8.67 1.27 -4.28
N TRP A 140 7.86 0.81 -3.33
CA TRP A 140 8.00 -0.50 -2.69
C TRP A 140 7.03 -1.51 -3.27
N GLY A 141 7.44 -2.79 -3.31
CA GLY A 141 6.62 -3.92 -3.74
C GLY A 141 6.05 -4.71 -2.57
N LEU A 142 6.74 -4.69 -1.43
CA LEU A 142 6.28 -5.22 -0.16
C LEU A 142 6.82 -4.34 0.98
N MET A 143 5.98 -4.09 1.97
CA MET A 143 6.32 -3.42 3.21
C MET A 143 5.77 -4.22 4.38
N VAL A 144 6.63 -4.51 5.37
CA VAL A 144 6.20 -5.04 6.67
C VAL A 144 6.27 -3.89 7.66
N ALA A 145 5.12 -3.56 8.26
CA ALA A 145 5.00 -2.56 9.30
C ALA A 145 4.50 -3.23 10.58
N CYS A 146 4.99 -2.80 11.73
CA CYS A 146 4.66 -3.45 12.99
C CYS A 146 4.70 -2.46 14.15
N ASP A 147 4.26 -2.93 15.32
CA ASP A 147 4.31 -2.13 16.53
C ASP A 147 5.74 -1.73 16.90
N PRO A 148 5.97 -0.49 17.38
CA PRO A 148 7.31 -0.02 17.74
C PRO A 148 8.03 -0.95 18.74
N ALA A 149 7.29 -1.59 19.64
CA ALA A 149 7.83 -2.49 20.66
C ALA A 149 8.45 -3.76 20.09
N ILE A 150 7.82 -4.36 19.07
CA ILE A 150 8.24 -5.64 18.46
C ILE A 150 9.11 -5.45 17.20
N ARG A 151 9.25 -4.21 16.72
CA ARG A 151 10.01 -3.87 15.51
C ARG A 151 11.42 -4.47 15.45
N PRO A 152 12.24 -4.48 16.52
CA PRO A 152 13.58 -5.07 16.46
C PRO A 152 13.57 -6.57 16.15
N GLN A 153 12.59 -7.32 16.66
CA GLN A 153 12.44 -8.75 16.38
C GLN A 153 11.99 -8.96 14.94
N ILE A 154 10.93 -8.26 14.51
CA ILE A 154 10.40 -8.37 13.15
C ILE A 154 11.47 -8.02 12.11
N SER A 155 12.26 -6.97 12.34
CA SER A 155 13.30 -6.55 11.39
C SER A 155 14.39 -7.61 11.16
N ARG A 156 14.58 -8.55 12.11
CA ARG A 156 15.54 -9.64 11.98
C ARG A 156 14.96 -10.87 11.28
N MET A 157 13.66 -11.15 11.43
CA MET A 157 13.06 -12.39 10.95
C MET A 157 12.17 -12.23 9.71
N ALA A 158 11.66 -11.03 9.43
CA ALA A 158 10.60 -10.85 8.43
C ALA A 158 11.03 -11.27 7.02
N TYR A 159 12.28 -11.04 6.64
CA TYR A 159 12.76 -11.45 5.31
C TYR A 159 12.76 -12.98 5.19
N ASP A 160 13.40 -13.67 6.14
CA ASP A 160 13.50 -15.13 6.12
C ASP A 160 12.13 -15.81 6.29
N ALA A 161 11.24 -15.26 7.12
CA ALA A 161 9.88 -15.79 7.26
C ALA A 161 9.05 -15.70 5.96
N ILE A 162 9.26 -14.63 5.16
CA ILE A 162 8.51 -14.41 3.93
C ILE A 162 9.13 -15.15 2.73
N PHE A 163 10.46 -15.17 2.63
CA PHE A 163 11.20 -15.65 1.45
C PHE A 163 12.01 -16.92 1.65
N GLY A 164 12.24 -17.34 2.90
CA GLY A 164 12.91 -18.59 3.25
C GLY A 164 12.02 -19.82 3.06
#